data_AF-A0A8T5AYR6-F1
#
_entry.id   AF-A0A8T5AYR6-F1
#
_cell.length_a   1.000
_cell.length_b   1.000
_cell.length_c   1.000
_cell.angle_alpha   90.00
_cell.angle_beta   90.00
_cell.angle_gamma   90.00
#
_symmetry.space_group_name_H-M   'P 1'
#
loop_
_entity.id
_entity.type
_entity.pdbx_description
1 polymer ?
#
loop_
_entity_poly.entity_id
_entity_poly.type
_entity_poly.pdbx_seq_one_letter_code
_entity_poly.pdbx_strand_id
1 'polypeptide(L)'
;MPNVWLNFVILGLSSFIGIHFLSRGVTELVGERIINLSPLMVFVVQFSGTFTIHLFTQFKLPISLVQALIGGILGIGLLRESLY
;
A
#
# COMPACT_ATOMS: atom_id res chain seq x y z
N MET A 1 -11.28 22.22 -23.65
CA MET A 1 -10.87 20.97 -22.99
C MET A 1 -12.01 20.55 -22.06
N PRO A 2 -12.83 19.55 -22.43
CA PRO A 2 -13.99 19.19 -21.64
C PRO A 2 -13.55 18.61 -20.28
N ASN A 3 -13.96 19.32 -19.21
CA ASN A 3 -14.15 18.94 -17.81
C ASN A 3 -13.17 17.93 -17.18
N VAL A 4 -11.85 18.18 -17.21
CA VAL A 4 -10.84 17.37 -16.48
C VAL A 4 -11.19 17.20 -14.99
N TRP A 5 -11.81 18.23 -14.40
CA TRP A 5 -12.34 18.20 -13.02
C TRP A 5 -13.36 17.09 -12.77
N LEU A 6 -14.23 16.82 -13.75
CA LEU A 6 -15.23 15.76 -13.63
C LEU A 6 -14.56 14.38 -13.57
N ASN A 7 -13.48 14.17 -14.32
CA ASN A 7 -12.74 12.91 -14.30
C ASN A 7 -12.12 12.63 -12.94
N PHE A 8 -11.57 13.64 -12.27
CA PHE A 8 -11.04 13.48 -10.90
C PHE A 8 -12.13 13.14 -9.90
N VAL A 9 -13.32 13.75 -10.01
CA VAL A 9 -14.46 13.45 -9.15
C VAL A 9 -14.95 12.02 -9.36
N ILE A 10 -15.09 11.58 -10.61
CA ILE A 10 -15.49 10.20 -10.94
C ILE A 10 -14.46 9.21 -10.42
N LEU A 11 -13.17 9.47 -10.60
CA LEU A 11 -12.08 8.61 -10.11
C LEU A 11 -12.07 8.50 -8.58
N GLY A 12 -12.26 9.62 -7.87
CA GLY A 12 -12.37 9.62 -6.41
C GLY A 12 -13.57 8.82 -5.91
N LEU A 13 -14.76 9.06 -6.47
CA LEU A 13 -15.99 8.36 -6.08
C LEU A 13 -15.91 6.85 -6.36
N SER A 14 -15.47 6.46 -7.56
CA SER A 14 -15.31 5.06 -7.94
C SER A 14 -14.27 4.33 -7.08
N SER A 15 -13.16 4.99 -6.73
CA SER A 15 -12.15 4.43 -5.82
C SER A 15 -12.72 4.22 -4.42
N PHE A 16 -13.46 5.19 -3.87
CA PHE A 16 -14.10 5.07 -2.56
C PHE A 16 -15.08 3.90 -2.51
N ILE A 17 -15.96 3.80 -3.52
CA ILE A 17 -16.90 2.68 -3.65
C ILE A 17 -16.13 1.36 -3.77
N GLY A 18 -15.13 1.29 -4.65
CA GLY A 18 -14.30 0.11 -4.84
C GLY A 18 -13.63 -0.37 -3.55
N ILE A 19 -13.06 0.54 -2.76
CA ILE A 19 -12.46 0.22 -1.46
C ILE A 19 -13.51 -0.33 -0.51
N HIS A 20 -14.69 0.29 -0.41
CA HIS A 20 -15.71 -0.12 0.57
C HIS A 20 -16.24 -1.54 0.31
N PHE A 21 -16.44 -1.90 -0.97
CA PHE A 21 -17.01 -3.20 -1.34
C PHE A 21 -15.98 -4.30 -1.59
N LEU A 22 -14.81 -3.99 -2.18
CA LEU A 22 -13.85 -5.01 -2.66
C LEU A 22 -12.58 -5.15 -1.81
N SER A 23 -12.25 -4.22 -0.91
CA SER A 23 -10.93 -4.24 -0.22
C SER A 23 -10.77 -5.31 0.87
N ARG A 24 -11.88 -5.82 1.42
CA ARG A 24 -11.86 -6.67 2.65
C ARG A 24 -10.90 -7.85 2.55
N GLY A 25 -10.98 -8.62 1.46
CA GLY A 25 -10.13 -9.80 1.29
C GLY A 25 -8.63 -9.47 1.24
N VAL A 26 -8.24 -8.35 0.62
CA VAL A 26 -6.83 -7.91 0.55
C VAL A 26 -6.33 -7.45 1.91
N THR A 27 -7.14 -6.65 2.63
CA THR A 27 -6.79 -6.15 3.96
C THR A 27 -6.64 -7.28 4.97
N GLU A 28 -7.54 -8.27 4.95
CA GLU A 28 -7.48 -9.46 5.80
C GLU A 28 -6.25 -10.34 5.49
N LEU A 29 -5.96 -10.57 4.20
CA LEU A 29 -4.77 -11.31 3.78
C LEU A 29 -3.48 -10.68 4.30
N VAL A 30 -3.32 -9.37 4.13
CA VAL A 30 -2.11 -8.64 4.55
C VAL A 30 -2.01 -8.57 6.09
N GLY A 31 -3.11 -8.36 6.79
CA GLY A 31 -3.13 -8.17 8.24
C GLY A 31 -2.98 -9.46 9.06
N GLU A 32 -3.58 -10.57 8.62
CA GLU A 32 -3.62 -11.79 9.43
C GLU A 32 -2.83 -12.96 8.83
N ARG A 33 -2.71 -13.06 7.50
CA ARG A 33 -2.19 -14.27 6.84
C ARG A 33 -0.73 -14.19 6.40
N ILE A 34 -0.17 -12.99 6.21
CA ILE A 34 1.23 -12.84 5.78
C ILE A 34 2.18 -12.80 6.99
N ILE A 35 2.04 -11.80 7.87
CA ILE A 35 2.82 -11.68 9.12
C ILE A 35 1.92 -11.01 10.18
N ASN A 36 1.95 -11.48 11.43
CA ASN A 36 1.28 -10.81 12.54
C ASN A 36 2.05 -9.52 12.91
N LEU A 37 1.69 -8.42 12.25
CA LEU A 37 2.35 -7.11 12.39
C LEU A 37 1.78 -6.35 13.57
N SER A 38 2.65 -5.85 14.46
CA SER A 38 2.24 -4.89 15.48
C SER A 38 1.90 -3.53 14.83
N PRO A 39 1.10 -2.67 15.49
CA PRO A 39 0.75 -1.34 14.94
C PRO A 39 1.96 -0.50 14.49
N LEU A 40 3.07 -0.58 15.23
CA LEU A 40 4.32 0.08 14.86
C LEU A 40 4.94 -0.51 13.58
N MET A 41 4.92 -1.83 13.42
CA MET A 41 5.40 -2.48 12.20
C MET A 41 4.56 -2.08 10.99
N VAL A 42 3.23 -2.02 11.14
CA VAL A 42 2.33 -1.55 10.07
C VAL A 42 2.66 -0.11 9.66
N PHE A 43 2.92 0.77 10.63
CA PHE A 43 3.36 2.14 10.38
C PHE A 43 4.68 2.18 9.60
N VAL A 44 5.67 1.38 10.02
CA VAL A 44 6.98 1.30 9.35
C VAL A 44 6.83 0.78 7.91
N VAL A 45 6.01 -0.24 7.67
CA VAL A 45 5.71 -0.77 6.32
C VAL A 45 5.07 0.31 5.45
N GLN A 46 4.07 1.01 5.96
CA GLN A 46 3.38 2.08 5.21
C GLN A 46 4.30 3.25 4.91
N PHE A 47 5.12 3.66 5.87
CA PHE A 47 6.10 4.72 5.68
C PHE A 47 7.15 4.32 4.63
N SER A 48 7.72 3.12 4.74
CA SER A 48 8.71 2.59 3.79
C SER A 48 8.14 2.44 2.37
N GLY A 49 6.95 1.86 2.23
CA GLY A 49 6.28 1.72 0.94
C GLY A 49 5.95 3.06 0.30
N THR A 50 5.40 4.00 1.09
CA THR A 50 5.09 5.36 0.62
C THR A 50 6.35 6.12 0.24
N PHE A 51 7.41 6.02 1.03
CA PHE A 51 8.70 6.65 0.73
C PHE A 51 9.27 6.14 -0.59
N THR A 52 9.23 4.82 -0.81
CA THR A 52 9.64 4.20 -2.07
C THR A 52 8.83 4.76 -3.24
N ILE A 53 7.51 4.73 -3.14
CA ILE A 53 6.61 5.26 -4.20
C ILE A 53 6.86 6.74 -4.45
N HIS A 54 7.01 7.53 -3.40
CA HIS A 54 7.27 8.94 -3.50
C HIS A 54 8.57 9.21 -4.26
N LEU A 55 9.63 8.45 -3.98
CA LEU A 55 10.92 8.54 -4.66
C LEU A 55 10.77 8.23 -6.15
N PHE A 56 10.14 7.11 -6.52
CA PHE A 56 9.92 6.75 -7.94
C PHE A 56 8.95 7.70 -8.66
N THR A 57 8.01 8.30 -7.94
CA THR A 57 7.10 9.32 -8.48
C THR A 57 7.86 10.56 -8.95
N GLN A 58 8.95 10.96 -8.28
CA GLN A 58 9.80 12.07 -8.74
C GLN A 58 10.45 11.77 -10.10
N PHE A 59 10.77 10.50 -10.35
CA PHE A 59 11.31 10.02 -11.63
C PHE A 59 10.23 9.76 -12.68
N LYS A 60 8.94 10.02 -12.39
CA LYS A 60 7.79 9.74 -13.27
C LYS A 60 7.68 8.26 -13.64
N LEU A 61 8.18 7.37 -12.80
CA LEU A 61 8.11 5.92 -12.99
C LEU A 61 6.90 5.35 -12.22
N PRO A 62 5.92 4.75 -12.91
CA PRO A 62 4.81 4.11 -12.23
C PRO A 62 5.27 2.80 -11.59
N ILE A 63 5.09 2.68 -10.28
CA ILE A 63 5.42 1.46 -9.53
C ILE A 63 4.20 0.92 -8.77
N SER A 64 4.20 -0.39 -8.51
CA SER A 64 3.12 -1.06 -7.78
C SER A 64 3.20 -0.77 -6.27
N LEU A 65 2.15 -0.17 -5.71
CA LEU A 65 2.02 0.05 -4.26
C LEU A 65 2.05 -1.26 -3.47
N VAL A 66 1.33 -2.29 -3.94
CA VAL A 66 1.25 -3.58 -3.24
C VAL A 66 2.63 -4.23 -3.18
N GLN A 67 3.42 -4.17 -4.25
CA GLN A 67 4.77 -4.72 -4.27
C GLN A 67 5.71 -3.97 -3.30
N ALA A 68 5.63 -2.64 -3.26
CA ALA A 68 6.42 -1.84 -2.33
C ALA A 68 6.10 -2.18 -0.86
N LEU A 69 4.81 -2.36 -0.53
CA LEU A 69 4.37 -2.77 0.80
C LEU A 69 4.81 -4.19 1.14
N ILE A 70 4.66 -5.16 0.22
CA ILE A 70 5.10 -6.54 0.42
C ILE A 70 6.62 -6.59 0.67
N GLY A 71 7.42 -5.81 -0.06
CA GLY A 71 8.87 -5.69 0.19
C GLY A 71 9.19 -5.22 1.61
N GLY A 72 8.46 -4.24 2.12
CA GLY A 72 8.58 -3.77 3.51
C GLY A 72 8.21 -4.86 4.54
N ILE A 73 7.13 -5.60 4.28
CA ILE A 73 6.69 -6.73 5.13
C ILE A 73 7.76 -7.83 5.18
N LEU A 74 8.32 -8.19 4.02
CA LEU A 74 9.41 -9.16 3.93
C LEU A 74 10.64 -8.72 4.74
N GLY A 75 11.00 -7.43 4.67
CA GLY A 75 12.10 -6.87 5.48
C GLY A 75 11.89 -7.04 6.99
N ILE A 76 10.65 -6.86 7.48
CA ILE A 76 10.30 -7.11 8.88
C ILE A 76 10.37 -8.60 9.23
N GLY A 77 9.93 -9.47 8.30
CA GLY A 77 10.04 -10.93 8.46
C GLY A 77 11.49 -11.38 8.66
N LEU A 78 12.40 -10.90 7.81
CA LEU A 78 13.83 -11.21 7.90
C LEU A 78 14.46 -10.69 9.20
N LEU A 79 14.08 -9.49 9.66
CA LEU A 79 14.57 -8.94 10.93
C LEU A 79 14.13 -9.81 12.12
N ARG A 80 12.89 -10.30 12.11
CA ARG A 80 12.39 -11.19 13.17
C ARG A 80 13.12 -12.53 13.19
N GLU A 81 13.37 -13.12 12.03
CA GLU A 81 14.12 -14.37 11.93
C GLU A 81 15.54 -14.22 12.49
N SER A 82 16.21 -13.10 12.22
CA SER A 82 17.55 -12.82 12.76
C SER A 82 17.60 -12.64 14.29
N LEU A 83 16.46 -12.43 14.96
CA LEU A 83 16.37 -12.19 16.41
C LEU A 83 16.03 -13.47 17.21
N TYR A 84 15.84 -14.61 16.54
CA TYR A 84 15.64 -15.94 17.14
C TYR A 84 16.81 -16.86 16.82
#